data_AF-A0A2W0C918-F1
#
_entry.id   AF-A0A2W0C918-F1
#
_cell.length_a   1.000
_cell.length_b   1.000
_cell.length_c   1.000
_cell.angle_alpha   90.00
_cell.angle_beta   90.00
_cell.angle_gamma   90.00
#
_symmetry.space_group_name_H-M   'P 1'
#
loop_
_entity.id
_entity.type
_entity.pdbx_description
1 polymer ?
#
loop_
_entity_poly.entity_id
_entity_poly.type
_entity_poly.pdbx_seq_one_letter_code
_entity_poly.pdbx_strand_id
1 'polypeptide(L)'
;MSIGLFRYNGDINDRNAELTLSENISTQDFYEEHWETAIHELGIKIIQDGSEINYSQLEAAIDELALLKEWTIKNLVGNDLEYMKGRIENLQKVLPDAFINEDTVLYIF
;
A
#
# COMPACT_ATOMS: atom_id res chain seq x y z
N MET A 1 13.30 7.62 -5.66
CA MET A 1 11.88 7.89 -5.96
C MET A 1 11.07 7.42 -4.76
N SER A 2 9.74 7.38 -4.81
CA SER A 2 8.91 6.94 -3.66
C SER A 2 7.80 6.02 -4.14
N ILE A 3 7.50 4.99 -3.37
CA ILE A 3 6.38 4.10 -3.61
C ILE A 3 5.11 4.73 -3.01
N GLY A 4 4.03 4.72 -3.77
CA GLY A 4 2.75 5.33 -3.45
C GLY A 4 1.55 4.48 -3.86
N LEU A 5 0.42 4.75 -3.23
CA LEU A 5 -0.89 4.22 -3.57
C LEU A 5 -1.64 5.27 -4.39
N PHE A 6 -2.15 4.87 -5.54
CA PHE A 6 -2.77 5.77 -6.51
C PHE A 6 -4.15 5.29 -6.94
N ARG A 7 -5.02 6.24 -7.28
CA ARG A 7 -6.32 5.99 -7.93
C ARG A 7 -6.50 6.95 -9.10
N TYR A 8 -7.00 6.45 -10.21
CA TYR A 8 -7.33 7.24 -11.40
C TYR A 8 -8.84 7.25 -11.65
N ASN A 9 -9.38 8.30 -12.29
CA ASN A 9 -10.79 8.36 -12.68
C ASN A 9 -11.07 7.59 -13.99
N GLY A 10 -10.76 6.30 -14.01
CA GLY A 10 -10.87 5.45 -15.19
C GLY A 10 -9.71 4.47 -15.28
N ASP A 11 -9.51 3.86 -16.45
CA ASP A 11 -8.34 3.02 -16.73
C ASP A 11 -7.09 3.91 -16.79
N ILE A 12 -6.02 3.50 -16.12
CA ILE A 12 -4.74 4.23 -16.12
C ILE A 12 -4.14 4.43 -17.52
N ASN A 13 -4.54 3.60 -18.49
CA ASN A 13 -4.14 3.70 -19.89
C ASN A 13 -5.01 4.66 -20.72
N ASP A 14 -6.11 5.17 -20.17
CA ASP A 14 -6.90 6.21 -20.82
C ASP A 14 -6.12 7.52 -20.82
N ARG A 15 -6.08 8.19 -21.98
CA ARG A 15 -5.42 9.49 -22.13
C ARG A 15 -6.06 10.59 -21.28
N ASN A 16 -7.31 10.39 -20.86
CA ASN A 16 -8.03 11.32 -20.01
C ASN A 16 -8.05 10.90 -18.54
N ALA A 17 -7.32 9.84 -18.17
CA ALA A 17 -7.22 9.41 -16.78
C ALA A 17 -6.50 10.48 -15.96
N GLU A 18 -7.18 10.98 -14.95
CA GLU A 18 -6.69 11.94 -13.98
C GLU A 18 -6.45 11.23 -12.65
N LEU A 19 -5.34 11.61 -12.00
CA LEU A 19 -5.01 11.13 -10.66
C LEU A 19 -5.97 11.75 -9.64
N THR A 20 -6.69 10.92 -8.92
CA THR A 20 -7.72 11.33 -7.94
C THR A 20 -7.38 10.96 -6.49
N LEU A 21 -6.34 10.15 -6.28
CA LEU A 21 -5.78 9.84 -4.96
C LEU A 21 -4.29 9.55 -5.11
N SER A 22 -3.49 10.03 -4.17
CA SER A 22 -2.04 9.82 -4.13
C SER A 22 -1.58 9.80 -2.68
N GLU A 23 -1.37 8.61 -2.14
CA GLU A 23 -0.86 8.41 -0.79
C GLU A 23 0.55 7.87 -0.82
N ASN A 24 1.46 8.47 -0.06
CA ASN A 24 2.82 7.97 0.03
C ASN A 24 2.92 6.77 0.98
N ILE A 25 3.44 5.65 0.46
CA ILE A 25 3.69 4.41 1.23
C ILE A 25 5.07 4.45 1.85
N SER A 26 6.10 4.72 1.04
CA SER A 26 7.50 4.69 1.49
C SER A 26 8.40 5.50 0.56
N THR A 27 9.60 5.84 1.01
CA THR A 27 10.70 6.12 0.07
C THR A 27 11.14 4.80 -0.57
N GLN A 28 11.73 4.87 -1.76
CA GLN A 28 12.24 3.67 -2.45
C GLN A 28 13.28 2.92 -1.60
N ASP A 29 14.31 3.62 -1.10
CA ASP A 29 15.36 3.00 -0.28
C ASP A 29 14.80 2.29 0.97
N PHE A 30 13.84 2.91 1.66
CA PHE A 30 13.21 2.30 2.84
C PHE A 30 12.30 1.13 2.46
N TYR A 31 11.68 1.19 1.27
CA TYR A 31 10.84 0.12 0.76
C TYR A 31 11.67 -1.14 0.46
N GLU A 32 12.76 -0.97 -0.29
CA GLU A 32 13.70 -2.05 -0.63
C GLU A 32 14.33 -2.65 0.64
N GLU A 33 14.68 -1.83 1.64
CA GLU A 33 15.31 -2.32 2.86
C GLU A 33 14.34 -3.07 3.79
N HIS A 34 13.13 -2.53 4.02
CA HIS A 34 12.23 -3.04 5.06
C HIS A 34 10.93 -3.64 4.53
N TRP A 35 10.28 -3.00 3.55
CA TRP A 35 8.99 -3.49 3.05
C TRP A 35 9.17 -4.76 2.23
N GLU A 36 10.13 -4.81 1.29
CA GLU A 36 10.38 -6.01 0.48
C GLU A 36 10.75 -7.22 1.36
N THR A 37 11.58 -6.99 2.39
CA THR A 37 11.94 -8.03 3.36
C THR A 37 10.69 -8.57 4.05
N ALA A 38 9.83 -7.69 4.58
CA ALA A 38 8.59 -8.10 5.25
C ALA A 38 7.62 -8.81 4.29
N ILE A 39 7.46 -8.29 3.07
CA ILE A 39 6.60 -8.84 2.01
C ILE A 39 7.04 -10.27 1.67
N HIS A 40 8.34 -10.48 1.47
CA HIS A 40 8.90 -11.78 1.14
C HIS A 40 8.76 -12.78 2.31
N GLU A 41 9.05 -12.36 3.54
CA GLU A 41 8.94 -13.24 4.72
C GLU A 41 7.49 -13.65 5.04
N LEU A 42 6.54 -12.73 4.88
CA LEU A 42 5.13 -12.97 5.18
C LEU A 42 4.35 -13.55 3.99
N GLY A 43 4.91 -13.51 2.78
CA GLY A 43 4.23 -13.94 1.56
C GLY A 43 3.07 -13.02 1.16
N ILE A 44 3.23 -11.71 1.39
CA ILE A 44 2.27 -10.65 1.00
C ILE A 44 2.15 -10.62 -0.52
N LYS A 45 0.93 -10.46 -1.03
CA LYS A 45 0.65 -10.49 -2.48
C LYS A 45 -0.04 -9.25 -3.00
N ILE A 46 -0.77 -8.53 -2.17
CA ILE A 46 -1.60 -7.39 -2.58
C ILE A 46 -0.89 -6.08 -2.23
N ILE A 47 -0.35 -5.96 -1.02
CA ILE A 47 0.39 -4.78 -0.56
C ILE A 47 1.85 -4.88 -1.00
N GLN A 48 2.10 -4.78 -2.30
CA GLN A 48 3.45 -4.75 -2.85
C GLN A 48 3.55 -3.87 -4.11
N ASP A 49 4.76 -3.41 -4.41
CA ASP A 49 5.07 -2.64 -5.61
C ASP A 49 4.62 -3.36 -6.90
N GLY A 50 4.08 -2.60 -7.83
CA GLY A 50 3.49 -3.09 -9.09
C GLY A 50 2.11 -3.76 -8.96
N SER A 51 1.47 -3.72 -7.78
CA SER A 51 0.17 -4.37 -7.58
C SER A 51 -1.02 -3.50 -7.96
N GLU A 52 -2.06 -4.17 -8.44
CA GLU A 52 -3.40 -3.63 -8.64
C GLU A 52 -4.33 -4.21 -7.57
N ILE A 53 -5.10 -3.34 -6.92
CA ILE A 53 -6.02 -3.71 -5.83
C ILE A 53 -7.44 -3.40 -6.28
N ASN A 54 -8.24 -4.44 -6.43
CA ASN A 54 -9.67 -4.34 -6.71
C ASN A 54 -10.47 -4.32 -5.41
N TYR A 55 -11.73 -3.85 -5.47
CA TYR A 55 -12.61 -3.79 -4.30
C TYR A 55 -12.77 -5.15 -3.60
N SER A 56 -12.84 -6.24 -4.37
CA SER A 56 -12.93 -7.61 -3.84
C SER A 56 -11.72 -8.06 -3.01
N GLN A 57 -10.58 -7.38 -3.16
CA GLN A 57 -9.35 -7.65 -2.43
C GLN A 57 -9.19 -6.74 -1.21
N LEU A 58 -10.11 -5.80 -0.95
CA LEU A 58 -10.01 -4.82 0.12
C LEU A 58 -9.81 -5.48 1.49
N GLU A 59 -10.64 -6.47 1.84
CA GLU A 59 -10.51 -7.16 3.15
C GLU A 59 -9.15 -7.87 3.26
N ALA A 60 -8.74 -8.60 2.22
CA ALA A 60 -7.45 -9.29 2.20
C ALA A 60 -6.26 -8.32 2.27
N ALA A 61 -6.37 -7.14 1.64
CA ALA A 61 -5.36 -6.10 1.70
C ALA A 61 -5.23 -5.49 3.10
N ILE A 62 -6.36 -5.29 3.81
CA ILE A 62 -6.35 -4.85 5.21
C ILE A 62 -5.71 -5.90 6.13
N ASP A 63 -5.99 -7.19 5.89
CA ASP A 63 -5.37 -8.29 6.63
C ASP A 63 -3.85 -8.35 6.39
N GLU A 64 -3.40 -8.19 5.13
CA GLU A 64 -1.98 -8.09 4.80
C GLU A 64 -1.29 -6.90 5.50
N LEU A 65 -1.95 -5.73 5.54
CA LEU A 65 -1.46 -4.58 6.31
C LEU A 65 -1.35 -4.89 7.81
N ALA A 66 -2.27 -5.67 8.38
CA ALA A 66 -2.19 -6.09 9.77
C ALA A 66 -0.98 -7.01 10.03
N LEU A 67 -0.71 -7.96 9.13
CA LEU A 67 0.47 -8.82 9.20
C LEU A 67 1.78 -8.02 9.10
N LEU A 68 1.84 -7.08 8.15
CA LEU A 68 2.97 -6.16 8.00
C LEU A 68 3.19 -5.37 9.30
N LYS A 69 2.12 -4.86 9.91
CA LYS A 69 2.21 -4.11 11.17
C LYS A 69 2.80 -4.93 12.30
N GLU A 70 2.35 -6.18 12.46
CA GLU A 70 2.88 -7.09 13.46
C GLU A 70 4.37 -7.38 13.24
N TRP A 71 4.75 -7.62 11.98
CA TRP A 71 6.16 -7.79 11.61
C TRP A 71 6.99 -6.54 11.90
N THR A 72 6.50 -5.35 11.57
CA THR A 72 7.18 -4.08 11.85
C THR A 72 7.44 -3.91 13.34
N ILE A 73 6.43 -4.16 14.18
CA ILE A 73 6.54 -4.04 15.65
C ILE A 73 7.57 -5.01 16.22
N LYS A 74 7.71 -6.20 15.61
CA LYS A 74 8.62 -7.24 16.08
C LYS A 74 10.07 -7.03 15.64
N ASN A 75 10.28 -6.48 14.43
CA ASN A 75 11.59 -6.49 13.78
C ASN A 75 12.26 -5.10 13.71
N LEU A 76 11.51 -4.01 13.72
CA LEU A 76 12.06 -2.66 13.65
C LEU A 76 12.06 -1.97 15.03
N VAL A 77 12.89 -0.95 15.18
CA VAL A 77 13.01 -0.15 16.40
C VAL A 77 13.22 1.32 16.07
N GLY A 78 12.96 2.21 17.04
CA GLY A 78 13.19 3.64 16.88
C GLY A 78 12.40 4.25 15.73
N ASN A 79 13.07 5.11 14.95
CA ASN A 79 12.44 5.88 13.88
C ASN A 79 11.87 4.99 12.75
N ASP A 80 12.51 3.87 12.44
CA ASP A 80 12.08 3.00 11.33
C ASP A 80 10.77 2.30 11.68
N LEU A 81 10.64 1.87 12.94
CA LEU A 81 9.38 1.36 13.50
C LEU A 81 8.28 2.42 13.43
N GLU A 82 8.54 3.63 13.93
CA GLU A 82 7.54 4.70 13.95
C GLU A 82 7.10 5.09 12.52
N TYR A 83 8.06 5.17 11.60
CA TYR A 83 7.81 5.50 10.21
C TYR A 83 6.95 4.42 9.53
N MET A 84 7.42 3.17 9.48
CA MET A 84 6.72 2.10 8.76
C MET A 84 5.35 1.82 9.37
N LYS A 85 5.24 1.78 10.71
CA LYS A 85 3.97 1.61 11.39
C LYS A 85 3.00 2.74 11.07
N GLY A 86 3.47 3.99 11.09
CA GLY A 86 2.64 5.14 10.75
C GLY A 86 2.11 5.08 9.31
N ARG A 87 2.94 4.61 8.37
CA ARG A 87 2.53 4.39 6.98
C ARG A 87 1.47 3.30 6.85
N ILE A 88 1.68 2.16 7.50
CA ILE A 88 0.70 1.07 7.52
C ILE A 88 -0.64 1.52 8.12
N GLU A 89 -0.60 2.22 9.25
CA GLU A 89 -1.82 2.73 9.90
C GLU A 89 -2.54 3.79 9.07
N ASN A 90 -1.81 4.60 8.29
CA ASN A 90 -2.41 5.51 7.32
C ASN A 90 -3.10 4.73 6.20
N LEU A 91 -2.43 3.75 5.61
CA LEU A 91 -3.00 2.92 4.54
C LEU A 91 -4.26 2.18 5.01
N GLN A 92 -4.26 1.62 6.22
CA GLN A 92 -5.45 0.96 6.79
C GLN A 92 -6.68 1.89 6.88
N LYS A 93 -6.46 3.21 7.02
CA LYS A 93 -7.54 4.21 7.05
C LYS A 93 -7.93 4.68 5.65
N VAL A 94 -6.95 4.89 4.78
CA VAL A 94 -7.19 5.41 3.43
C VAL A 94 -7.80 4.33 2.52
N LEU A 95 -7.34 3.08 2.62
CA LEU A 95 -7.70 2.03 1.68
C LEU A 95 -9.24 1.83 1.57
N PRO A 96 -10.03 1.78 2.65
CA PRO A 96 -11.49 1.67 2.54
C PRO A 96 -12.14 2.89 1.87
N ASP A 97 -11.68 4.10 2.19
CA ASP A 97 -12.21 5.36 1.65
C ASP A 97 -11.76 5.62 0.21
N ALA A 98 -10.70 4.93 -0.24
CA ALA A 98 -10.16 5.05 -1.58
C ALA A 98 -11.07 4.37 -2.63
N PHE A 99 -11.87 3.36 -2.25
CA PHE A 99 -12.83 2.73 -3.16
C PHE A 99 -14.14 3.54 -3.22
N ILE A 100 -14.36 4.23 -4.33
CA ILE A 100 -15.59 5.03 -4.55
C ILE A 100 -16.75 4.11 -4.95
N ASN A 101 -16.45 3.02 -5.64
CA ASN A 101 -17.38 2.00 -6.09
C ASN A 101 -16.65 0.66 -6.27
N GLU A 102 -17.39 -0.40 -6.58
CA GLU A 102 -16.85 -1.77 -6.75
C GLU A 102 -15.90 -1.90 -7.95
N ASP A 103 -16.01 -1.00 -8.94
CA ASP A 103 -15.16 -0.95 -10.14
C ASP A 103 -13.86 -0.15 -9.92
N THR A 104 -13.67 0.44 -8.74
CA THR A 104 -12.47 1.23 -8.44
C THR A 104 -11.27 0.30 -8.33
N VAL A 105 -10.19 0.65 -9.04
CA VAL A 105 -8.89 -0.02 -8.96
C VAL A 105 -7.87 0.94 -8.38
N LEU A 106 -7.12 0.46 -7.39
CA LEU A 106 -5.98 1.16 -6.82
C LEU A 106 -4.68 0.54 -7.32
N TYR A 107 -3.63 1.33 -7.40
CA TYR A 107 -2.34 0.88 -7.89
C TYR A 107 -1.22 1.24 -6.92
N ILE A 108 -0.21 0.38 -6.83
CA ILE A 108 1.00 0.62 -6.05
C ILE A 108 2.19 0.70 -7.00
N PHE A 109 2.91 1.84 -7.01
CA PHE A 109 4.18 2.05 -7.72
C PHE A 109 4.96 3.28 -7.24
#